data_AF-A0A1J5G4Y5-F1
#
_entry.id   AF-A0A1J5G4Y5-F1
#
_cell.length_a   1.000
_cell.length_b   1.000
_cell.length_c   1.000
_cell.angle_alpha   90.00
_cell.angle_beta   90.00
_cell.angle_gamma   90.00
#
_symmetry.space_group_name_H-M   'P 1'
#
loop_
_entity.id
_entity.type
_entity.pdbx_description
1 polymer ?
#
loop_
_entity_poly.entity_id
_entity_poly.type
_entity_poly.pdbx_seq_one_letter_code
_entity_poly.pdbx_strand_id
1 'polypeptide(L)' 'MKMDWGKFIGKILNITMHENYGLTIDPRADTTIYEIVFKSGKLIGSFDDGLLIETKRENETVQIFIPHSSIKCVEIFNF' A
#
# COMPACT_ATOMS: atom_id res chain seq x y z
N MET A 1 6.77 -12.45 4.13
CA MET A 1 5.75 -13.46 3.77
C MET A 1 6.21 -14.14 2.49
N LYS A 2 6.33 -15.47 2.42
CA LYS A 2 6.87 -16.17 1.23
C LYS A 2 5.73 -16.52 0.26
N MET A 3 5.11 -15.47 -0.28
CA MET A 3 4.02 -15.56 -1.26
C MET A 3 4.60 -15.42 -2.67
N ASP A 4 4.10 -16.21 -3.61
CA ASP A 4 4.50 -16.13 -5.02
C ASP A 4 3.75 -15.00 -5.72
N TRP A 5 4.26 -13.78 -5.55
CA TRP A 5 3.67 -12.54 -6.06
C TRP A 5 3.60 -12.47 -7.59
N GLY A 6 4.44 -13.25 -8.29
CA GLY A 6 4.44 -13.33 -9.76
C GLY A 6 3.07 -13.72 -10.32
N LYS A 7 2.29 -14.51 -9.58
CA LYS A 7 0.92 -14.93 -9.97
C LYS A 7 -0.10 -13.80 -9.95
N PHE A 8 0.20 -12.68 -9.30
CA PHE A 8 -0.73 -11.56 -9.12
C PHE A 8 -0.31 -10.33 -9.92
N ILE A 9 0.74 -10.42 -10.75
CA ILE A 9 1.11 -9.35 -11.69
C ILE A 9 -0.11 -9.02 -12.56
N GLY A 10 -0.40 -7.73 -12.68
CA GLY A 10 -1.54 -7.19 -13.40
C GLY A 10 -2.83 -7.07 -12.59
N LYS A 11 -2.90 -7.64 -11.37
CA LYS A 11 -4.05 -7.48 -10.47
C LYS A 11 -3.98 -6.16 -9.70
N ILE A 12 -5.14 -5.67 -9.27
CA ILE A 12 -5.22 -4.51 -8.39
C ILE A 12 -4.98 -4.96 -6.95
N LEU A 13 -4.09 -4.26 -6.27
CA LEU A 13 -3.79 -4.43 -4.85
C LEU A 13 -4.30 -3.23 -4.06
N ASN A 14 -4.89 -3.50 -2.90
CA ASN A 14 -4.97 -2.53 -1.80
C ASN A 14 -4.01 -2.96 -0.71
N ILE A 15 -3.10 -2.07 -0.33
CA ILE A 15 -2.02 -2.35 0.60
C ILE A 15 -2.19 -1.45 1.83
N THR A 16 -2.35 -2.08 2.98
CA THR A 16 -2.32 -1.41 4.28
C THR A 16 -0.86 -1.37 4.76
N MET A 17 -0.38 -0.19 5.12
CA MET A 17 1.00 0.01 5.55
C MET A 17 1.18 -0.18 7.06
N HIS A 18 2.35 -0.66 7.50
CA HIS A 18 2.78 -0.68 8.89
C HIS A 18 3.17 0.71 9.40
N GLU A 19 3.83 1.46 8.54
CA GLU A 19 4.42 2.76 8.85
C GLU A 19 3.37 3.82 8.57
N ASN A 20 2.95 4.49 9.65
CA ASN A 20 2.20 5.76 9.75
C ASN A 20 0.97 5.64 10.65
N TYR A 21 1.16 5.27 11.91
CA TYR A 21 0.33 5.81 12.98
C TYR A 21 0.72 7.28 13.18
N GLY A 22 0.27 8.16 12.28
CA GLY A 22 0.43 9.60 12.47
C GLY A 22 -0.35 10.00 13.72
N LEU A 23 0.34 10.49 14.74
CA LEU A 23 -0.29 11.04 15.94
C LEU A 23 -0.73 12.46 15.59
N THR A 24 -1.97 12.61 15.14
CA THR A 24 -2.52 13.96 14.95
C THR A 24 -3.22 14.40 16.23
N ILE A 25 -2.84 15.56 16.74
CA ILE A 25 -3.53 16.23 17.82
C ILE A 25 -4.61 17.09 17.15
N ASP A 26 -5.84 16.59 17.09
CA ASP A 26 -6.98 17.45 16.75
C ASP A 26 -7.39 18.18 18.04
N PRO A 27 -7.31 19.53 18.10
CA PRO A 27 -7.69 20.31 19.28
C PRO A 27 -9.18 20.17 19.66
N ARG A 28 -9.99 19.49 18.83
CA ARG A 28 -11.40 19.16 19.10
C ARG A 28 -11.61 17.71 19.53
N ALA A 29 -10.55 16.88 19.55
CA ALA A 29 -10.62 15.49 19.96
C ALA A 29 -9.94 15.30 21.30
N ASP A 30 -10.66 14.75 22.28
CA ASP A 30 -10.12 14.44 23.62
C ASP A 30 -9.24 13.17 23.63
N THR A 31 -8.98 12.57 22.46
CA THR A 31 -8.21 11.32 22.32
C THR A 31 -7.26 11.37 21.13
N THR A 32 -6.18 10.59 21.22
CA THR A 32 -5.19 10.43 20.16
C THR A 32 -5.83 9.85 18.90
N ILE A 33 -5.68 10.54 17.77
CA ILE A 33 -6.07 10.04 16.46
C ILE A 33 -4.88 9.33 15.82
N TYR A 34 -5.16 8.14 15.30
CA TYR A 34 -4.21 7.29 14.60
C TYR A 34 -4.59 7.26 13.12
N GLU A 35 -3.70 7.76 12.25
CA GLU A 35 -3.89 7.60 10.80
C GLU A 35 -3.50 6.19 10.36
N ILE A 36 -4.12 5.69 9.28
CA ILE A 36 -3.71 4.46 8.60
C ILE A 36 -3.48 4.82 7.14
N VAL A 37 -2.29 4.49 6.63
CA VAL A 37 -1.96 4.75 5.22
C VAL A 37 -2.31 3.55 4.36
N PHE A 38 -3.05 3.82 3.29
CA PHE A 38 -3.36 2.87 2.24
C PHE A 38 -2.68 3.26 0.94
N LYS A 39 -2.18 2.26 0.20
CA LYS A 39 -1.73 2.41 -1.18
C LYS A 39 -2.52 1.45 -2.06
N SER A 40 -2.98 1.95 -3.20
CA SER A 40 -3.77 1.16 -4.15
C SER A 40 -3.24 1.35 -5.56
N GLY A 41 -3.13 0.25 -6.30
CA GLY A 41 -2.63 0.27 -7.66
C GLY A 41 -2.53 -1.12 -8.27
N LYS A 42 -2.23 -1.15 -9.57
CA LYS A 42 -1.98 -2.38 -10.31
C LYS A 42 -0.59 -2.89 -9.98
N LEU A 43 -0.44 -4.15 -9.57
CA LEU A 43 0.87 -4.76 -9.38
C LEU A 43 1.55 -4.90 -10.75
N ILE A 44 2.68 -4.24 -10.94
CA ILE A 44 3.45 -4.27 -12.20
C ILE A 44 4.81 -4.93 -12.05
N GLY A 45 5.29 -5.13 -10.82
CA GLY A 45 6.53 -5.84 -10.55
C GLY A 45 6.58 -6.41 -9.14
N SER A 46 7.28 -7.53 -8.99
CA SER A 46 7.62 -8.13 -7.70
C SER A 46 9.12 -8.37 -7.65
N PHE A 47 9.71 -7.96 -6.54
CA PHE A 47 11.13 -8.04 -6.26
C PHE A 47 11.34 -8.74 -4.92
N ASP A 48 12.57 -9.15 -4.64
CA ASP A 48 12.89 -9.88 -3.39
C ASP A 48 12.56 -9.04 -2.14
N ASP A 49 12.69 -7.72 -2.24
CA ASP A 49 12.54 -6.76 -1.15
C ASP A 49 11.21 -6.01 -1.15
N GLY A 50 10.39 -6.12 -2.21
CA GLY A 50 9.15 -5.37 -2.27
C GLY A 50 8.29 -5.56 -3.52
N LEU A 51 7.24 -4.75 -3.60
CA LEU A 51 6.27 -4.73 -4.68
C LEU A 51 6.28 -3.38 -5.39
N LEU A 52 6.16 -3.37 -6.70
CA LEU A 52 5.98 -2.17 -7.49
C LEU A 52 4.55 -2.11 -8.01
N ILE A 53 3.81 -1.09 -7.58
CA ILE A 53 2.46 -0.82 -8.07
C ILE A 53 2.43 0.41 -8.97
N GLU A 54 1.52 0.42 -9.92
CA GLU A 54 1.23 1.55 -10.79
C GLU A 54 -0.17 2.09 -10.51
N THR A 55 -0.31 3.41 -10.43
CA THR A 55 -1.61 4.06 -10.24
C THR A 55 -1.64 5.42 -10.91
N LYS A 56 -2.83 6.02 -11.02
CA LYS A 56 -2.99 7.40 -11.51
C LYS A 56 -3.13 8.37 -10.34
N ARG A 57 -2.36 9.45 -10.35
CA ARG A 57 -2.49 10.59 -9.42
C ARG A 57 -2.43 11.87 -10.23
N GLU A 58 -3.39 12.77 -10.03
CA GLU A 58 -3.39 14.08 -10.70
C GLU A 58 -3.21 13.99 -12.23
N ASN A 59 -3.84 12.97 -12.85
CA ASN A 59 -3.70 12.58 -14.27
C ASN A 59 -2.34 12.05 -14.72
N GLU A 60 -1.35 11.95 -13.83
CA GLU A 60 -0.08 11.31 -14.12
C GLU A 60 -0.07 9.85 -13.71
N THR A 61 0.63 9.02 -14.48
CA THR A 61 0.90 7.63 -14.09
C THR A 61 2.11 7.62 -13.19
N VAL A 62 1.94 7.15 -11.97
CA VAL A 62 3.01 7.06 -10.98
C VAL A 62 3.26 5.60 -10.62
N GLN A 63 4.53 5.27 -10.41
CA GLN A 63 4.96 3.98 -9.92
C GLN A 63 5.39 4.12 -8.46
N ILE A 64 4.96 3.19 -7.61
CA ILE A 64 5.19 3.22 -6.17
C ILE A 64 5.82 1.90 -5.79
N PHE A 65 7.08 1.96 -5.36
CA PHE A 65 7.76 0.82 -4.76
C PHE A 65 7.42 0.74 -3.27
N ILE A 66 7.04 -0.45 -2.81
CA ILE A 66 6.59 -0.72 -1.44
C ILE A 66 7.44 -1.85 -0.88
N PRO A 67 8.32 -1.57 0.09
CA PRO A 67 9.11 -2.59 0.77
C PRO A 67 8.21 -3.60 1.49
N HIS A 68 8.56 -4.89 1.45
CA HIS A 68 7.83 -5.94 2.15
C HIS A 68 7.72 -5.68 3.66
N SER A 69 8.74 -5.05 4.26
CA SER A 69 8.76 -4.66 5.68
C SER A 69 7.68 -3.65 6.06
N SER A 70 7.24 -2.83 5.09
CA SER A 70 6.25 -1.78 5.32
C SER A 70 4.81 -2.27 5.07
N ILE A 71 4.61 -3.51 4.59
CA ILE A 71 3.30 -4.07 4.26
C ILE A 71 2.70 -4.79 5.46
N LYS A 72 1.60 -4.26 5.99
CA LYS A 72 0.82 -4.90 7.07
C LYS A 72 -0.17 -5.93 6.54
N CYS A 73 -0.87 -5.58 5.47
CA CYS A 73 -1.90 -6.41 4.85
C CYS A 73 -2.03 -6.06 3.37
N VAL A 74 -2.38 -7.04 2.54
CA VAL A 74 -2.68 -6.84 1.11
C VAL A 74 -3.99 -7.53 0.78
N GLU A 75 -4.90 -6.79 0.15
CA GLU A 75 -6.10 -7.31 -0.48
C GLU A 75 -5.88 -7.38 -2.00
N ILE A 76 -6.19 -8.52 -2.60
CA ILE A 76 -6.01 -8.76 -4.03
C ILE A 76 -7.39 -8.92 -4.68
N PHE A 77 -7.72 -8.03 -5.61
CA PHE A 77 -9.01 -8.06 -6.29
C PHE A 77 -8.96 -8.97 -7.52
N ASN A 78 -9.86 -9.96 -7.55
CA ASN A 78 -10.11 -10.81 -8.70
C ASN A 78 -11.44 -10.40 -9.33
N PHE A 79 -11.38 -9.46 -10.28
CA PHE A 79 -12.44 -9.27 -11.27
C PHE A 79 -12.12 -10.09 -12.51
#